data_AF-A0A3M1UEP5-F1
#
_entry.id   AF-A0A3M1UEP5-F1
#
_cell.length_a   1.000
_cell.length_b   1.000
_cell.length_c   1.000
_cell.angle_alpha   90.00
_cell.angle_beta   90.00
_cell.angle_gamma   90.00
#
_symmetry.space_group_name_H-M   'P 1'
#
loop_
_entity.id
_entity.type
_entity.pdbx_description
1 polymer ?
#
loop_
_entity_poly.entity_id
_entity_poly.type
_entity_poly.pdbx_seq_one_letter_code
_entity_poly.pdbx_strand_id
1 'polypeptide(L)'
;MHGPKSPQLQILLPQSRPFSLCILTIPCINFSGMKLSSYKSVVSQSLHYLSRPHEHILRTPLQSPAAWKGAELQEQSHWKVELNSMQIDEIRAAVRYAQKSGKKLAALGPRDFPLPTLAGEIQMWKREITDGTGLKVIRNVPVNDWSLQQAEIFFWGLGLHLGVPGAQDKDGALLGHVIDSTGQKAMPQHIRLYKTRAAIRYHCDAADAVGLLCLNKALQGGKSLLVSSVTVYNQILQERPDLIELLYQPFYLDTRSSTDFNYIKVPPCRFAGGKLKTFYQSDYFRSVHQYSNVPPIDPRKQELIDLYDQIAMRPGMALEMDFEPGDIQLISNHSVIHARTDYLDAPESKRHLLRLWLSLEYPATPRLKWLSFRSKLSLLQNMLAAKIHCRLHPPTNKRALNSQRANQT
;
A
#
# COMPACT_ATOMS: atom_id res chain seq x y z
N MET A 1 -88.72 -3.11 37.52
CA MET A 1 -88.73 -2.45 36.20
C MET A 1 -87.83 -1.23 36.27
N HIS A 2 -87.24 -0.85 35.13
CA HIS A 2 -86.26 0.23 34.90
C HIS A 2 -84.80 -0.08 35.29
N GLY A 3 -84.02 -0.50 34.29
CA GLY A 3 -82.67 0.05 34.12
C GLY A 3 -82.75 1.41 33.41
N PRO A 4 -81.64 1.94 32.89
CA PRO A 4 -80.26 1.90 33.38
C PRO A 4 -79.78 3.34 33.73
N LYS A 5 -78.68 3.48 34.49
CA LYS A 5 -77.89 4.73 34.49
C LYS A 5 -76.42 4.39 34.30
N SER A 6 -75.90 4.88 33.19
CA SER A 6 -74.52 4.88 32.72
C SER A 6 -73.56 5.50 33.76
N PRO A 7 -72.44 4.83 34.11
CA PRO A 7 -71.36 5.48 34.86
C PRO A 7 -70.41 6.21 33.92
N GLN A 8 -70.05 7.41 34.33
CA GLN A 8 -69.17 8.35 33.65
C GLN A 8 -67.75 7.79 33.48
N LEU A 9 -67.18 8.04 32.31
CA LEU A 9 -65.75 7.92 32.01
C LEU A 9 -64.94 8.80 32.96
N GLN A 10 -64.17 8.21 33.88
CA GLN A 10 -62.99 8.84 34.46
C GLN A 10 -61.76 8.19 33.83
N ILE A 11 -61.26 8.84 32.79
CA ILE A 11 -59.94 8.57 32.23
C ILE A 11 -58.92 9.07 33.27
N LEU A 12 -58.36 8.14 34.03
CA LEU A 12 -57.13 8.34 34.79
C LEU A 12 -56.00 8.58 33.79
N LEU A 13 -55.61 9.86 33.63
CA LEU A 13 -54.40 10.26 32.94
C LEU A 13 -53.18 9.83 33.80
N PRO A 14 -52.34 8.88 33.34
CA PRO A 14 -51.07 8.64 34.01
C PRO A 14 -50.12 9.79 33.69
N GLN A 15 -49.56 10.36 34.77
CA GLN A 15 -48.59 11.43 34.76
C GLN A 15 -47.45 11.15 33.75
N SER A 16 -47.24 12.13 32.87
CA SER A 16 -46.14 12.18 31.91
C SER A 16 -44.80 12.15 32.64
N ARG A 17 -44.14 10.99 32.67
CA ARG A 17 -42.71 10.92 32.97
C ARG A 17 -41.95 11.47 31.75
N PRO A 18 -41.09 12.48 31.91
CA PRO A 18 -40.29 12.95 30.78
C PRO A 18 -39.35 11.83 30.35
N PHE A 19 -39.43 11.46 29.07
CA PHE A 19 -38.42 10.64 28.42
C PHE A 19 -37.09 11.38 28.53
N SER A 20 -36.22 10.90 29.41
CA SER A 20 -34.83 11.34 29.47
C SER A 20 -34.15 10.83 28.19
N LEU A 21 -34.07 11.72 27.20
CA LEU A 21 -33.26 11.54 26.01
C LEU A 21 -31.81 11.46 26.52
N CYS A 22 -31.29 10.24 26.64
CA CYS A 22 -29.86 10.02 26.86
C CYS A 22 -29.15 10.48 25.59
N ILE A 23 -28.94 11.79 25.48
CA ILE A 23 -28.01 12.41 24.54
C ILE A 23 -26.68 11.78 24.89
N LEU A 24 -26.22 10.85 24.05
CA LEU A 24 -24.82 10.45 23.99
C LEU A 24 -24.03 11.74 23.79
N THR A 25 -23.52 12.27 24.89
CA THR A 25 -22.53 13.33 24.91
C THR A 25 -21.36 12.82 24.08
N ILE A 26 -21.23 13.35 22.87
CA ILE A 26 -20.00 13.23 22.10
C ILE A 26 -18.93 13.84 23.01
N PRO A 27 -17.91 13.09 23.48
CA PRO A 27 -16.88 13.69 24.29
C PRO A 27 -16.24 14.78 23.44
N CYS A 28 -16.26 16.02 23.94
CA CYS A 28 -15.48 17.11 23.38
C CYS A 28 -14.04 16.63 23.32
N ILE A 29 -13.57 16.32 22.11
CA ILE A 29 -12.18 15.95 21.88
C ILE A 29 -11.37 17.20 22.19
N ASN A 30 -10.67 17.15 23.31
CA ASN A 30 -9.77 18.20 23.74
C ASN A 30 -8.59 18.22 22.74
N PHE A 31 -8.57 19.19 21.81
CA PHE A 31 -7.55 19.30 20.76
C PHE A 31 -6.19 19.80 21.28
N SER A 32 -6.10 20.19 22.55
CA SER A 32 -4.86 20.61 23.19
C SER A 32 -4.09 19.40 23.74
N GLY A 33 -3.40 18.64 22.88
CA GLY A 33 -2.46 17.61 23.35
C GLY A 33 -2.25 16.38 22.47
N MET A 34 -2.97 16.23 21.34
CA MET A 34 -2.61 15.21 20.36
C MET A 34 -1.26 15.58 19.74
N LYS A 35 -0.16 14.98 20.21
CA LYS A 35 1.08 14.91 19.42
C LYS A 35 0.68 14.41 18.03
N LEU A 36 0.81 15.24 17.00
CA LEU A 36 0.77 14.73 15.63
C LEU A 36 1.87 13.67 15.55
N SER A 37 1.47 12.41 15.48
CA SER A 37 2.39 11.32 15.23
C SER A 37 3.13 11.62 13.93
N SER A 38 4.45 11.51 13.92
CA SER A 38 5.25 11.71 12.70
C SER A 38 5.03 10.61 11.66
N TYR A 39 4.25 9.59 12.00
CA TYR A 39 3.89 8.48 11.12
C TYR A 39 2.41 8.07 11.26
N LYS A 40 1.87 7.41 10.24
CA LYS A 40 0.53 6.82 10.23
C LYS A 40 0.56 5.38 10.75
N SER A 41 -0.47 4.98 11.49
CA SER A 41 -0.72 3.55 11.73
C SER A 41 -1.01 2.80 10.43
N VAL A 42 -0.83 1.47 10.40
CA VAL A 42 -1.14 0.64 9.22
C VAL A 42 -2.56 0.87 8.72
N VAL A 43 -3.54 0.97 9.62
CA VAL A 43 -4.94 1.22 9.24
C VAL A 43 -5.11 2.59 8.60
N SER A 44 -4.51 3.63 9.19
CA SER A 44 -4.57 4.99 8.64
C SER A 44 -3.89 5.09 7.29
N GLN A 45 -2.75 4.40 7.13
CA GLN A 45 -2.01 4.30 5.87
C GLN A 45 -2.83 3.60 4.77
N SER A 46 -3.36 2.40 5.05
CA SER A 46 -4.19 1.65 4.10
C SER A 46 -5.46 2.40 3.73
N LEU A 47 -6.14 3.04 4.70
CA LEU A 47 -7.30 3.86 4.43
C LEU A 47 -6.96 5.06 3.54
N HIS A 48 -5.84 5.75 3.81
CA HIS A 48 -5.38 6.85 2.97
C HIS A 48 -5.14 6.38 1.53
N TYR A 49 -4.37 5.31 1.37
CA TYR A 49 -4.01 4.75 0.07
C TYR A 49 -5.23 4.25 -0.73
N LEU A 50 -6.13 3.51 -0.10
CA LEU A 50 -7.29 2.91 -0.79
C LEU A 50 -8.41 3.91 -1.08
N SER A 51 -8.44 5.07 -0.40
CA SER A 51 -9.43 6.14 -0.60
C SER A 51 -9.12 7.00 -1.82
N ARG A 52 -8.92 6.35 -2.98
CA ARG A 52 -8.57 7.02 -4.25
C ARG A 52 -9.79 7.72 -4.84
N PRO A 53 -9.68 8.98 -5.28
CA PRO A 53 -10.78 9.71 -5.91
C PRO A 53 -11.17 9.05 -7.23
N HIS A 54 -12.46 9.10 -7.58
CA HIS A 54 -12.96 8.62 -8.86
C HIS A 54 -14.15 9.41 -9.33
N GLU A 55 -14.15 9.76 -10.62
CA GLU A 55 -15.20 10.53 -11.28
C GLU A 55 -15.90 9.76 -12.39
N HIS A 56 -15.14 9.05 -13.24
CA HIS A 56 -15.69 8.24 -14.31
C HIS A 56 -14.72 7.11 -14.71
N ILE A 57 -15.22 6.16 -15.49
CA ILE A 57 -14.44 5.09 -16.10
C ILE A 57 -13.69 5.69 -17.29
N LEU A 58 -12.36 5.66 -17.26
CA LEU A 58 -11.55 5.97 -18.43
C LEU A 58 -11.77 4.88 -19.49
N ARG A 59 -12.03 5.27 -20.74
CA ARG A 59 -12.25 4.33 -21.88
C ARG A 59 -11.35 4.64 -23.07
N THR A 60 -10.34 5.47 -22.85
CA THR A 60 -9.34 5.86 -23.83
C THR A 60 -7.96 5.61 -23.25
N PRO A 61 -6.95 5.28 -24.07
CA PRO A 61 -5.58 5.12 -23.57
C PRO A 61 -5.11 6.36 -22.82
N LEU A 62 -4.49 6.16 -21.65
CA LEU A 62 -3.89 7.25 -20.89
C LEU A 62 -2.48 7.51 -21.42
N GLN A 63 -2.28 8.68 -22.00
CA GLN A 63 -0.95 9.19 -22.33
C GLN A 63 -0.43 9.98 -21.12
N SER A 64 0.56 9.44 -20.43
CA SER A 64 1.21 10.09 -19.29
C SER A 64 2.66 9.61 -19.17
N PRO A 65 3.53 10.34 -18.45
CA PRO A 65 4.89 9.88 -18.19
C PRO A 65 4.94 8.51 -17.49
N ALA A 66 3.89 8.12 -16.77
CA ALA A 66 3.78 6.81 -16.15
C ALA A 66 3.47 5.68 -17.16
N ALA A 67 3.10 5.96 -18.41
CA ALA A 67 2.75 4.97 -19.43
C ALA A 67 3.98 4.48 -20.25
N TRP A 68 5.02 4.02 -19.56
CA TRP A 68 6.26 3.51 -20.15
C TRP A 68 6.29 1.99 -20.30
N LYS A 69 7.10 1.47 -21.23
CA LYS A 69 7.56 0.07 -21.23
C LYS A 69 8.96 -0.03 -20.65
N GLY A 70 9.26 -1.16 -20.00
CA GLY A 70 10.54 -1.37 -19.34
C GLY A 70 11.75 -1.25 -20.27
N ALA A 71 11.68 -1.82 -21.48
CA ALA A 71 12.75 -1.72 -22.47
C ALA A 71 13.06 -0.25 -22.83
N GLU A 72 12.03 0.55 -23.05
CA GLU A 72 12.16 1.98 -23.40
C GLU A 72 12.71 2.81 -22.23
N LEU A 73 12.31 2.48 -21.00
CA LEU A 73 12.79 3.18 -19.81
C LEU A 73 14.22 2.78 -19.45
N GLN A 74 14.64 1.54 -19.73
CA GLN A 74 15.99 1.05 -19.49
C GLN A 74 17.05 1.83 -20.28
N GLU A 75 16.72 2.25 -21.50
CA GLU A 75 17.59 3.07 -22.38
C GLU A 75 17.76 4.51 -21.87
N GLN A 76 16.88 4.94 -20.96
CA GLN A 76 16.91 6.27 -20.38
C GLN A 76 17.61 6.21 -19.02
N SER A 77 18.41 7.24 -18.68
CA SER A 77 19.12 7.28 -17.39
C SER A 77 18.44 8.15 -16.33
N HIS A 78 17.44 8.96 -16.71
CA HIS A 78 16.85 9.99 -15.85
C HIS A 78 16.08 9.44 -14.63
N TRP A 79 15.67 8.17 -14.65
CA TRP A 79 15.06 7.51 -13.50
C TRP A 79 16.08 7.14 -12.40
N LYS A 80 17.39 7.22 -12.70
CA LYS A 80 18.48 7.10 -11.73
C LYS A 80 19.02 8.48 -11.35
N VAL A 81 19.52 8.61 -10.13
CA VAL A 81 20.33 9.73 -9.67
C VAL A 81 21.44 9.20 -8.77
N GLU A 82 22.63 9.76 -8.90
CA GLU A 82 23.78 9.42 -8.07
C GLU A 82 24.05 10.55 -7.10
N LEU A 83 24.16 10.22 -5.80
CA LEU A 83 24.50 11.21 -4.80
C LEU A 83 25.98 11.62 -4.95
N ASN A 84 26.23 12.92 -4.95
CA ASN A 84 27.58 13.47 -4.95
C ASN A 84 28.15 13.57 -3.52
N SER A 85 29.45 13.86 -3.40
CA SER A 85 30.14 13.95 -2.10
C SER A 85 29.52 14.96 -1.14
N MET A 86 29.11 16.14 -1.63
CA MET A 86 28.50 17.18 -0.79
C MET A 86 27.16 16.72 -0.21
N GLN A 87 26.33 16.07 -1.02
CA GLN A 87 25.05 15.51 -0.58
C GLN A 87 25.25 14.38 0.44
N ILE A 88 26.26 13.53 0.22
CA ILE A 88 26.61 12.46 1.15
C ILE A 88 27.07 13.03 2.50
N ASP A 89 27.90 14.08 2.49
CA ASP A 89 28.37 14.72 3.72
C ASP A 89 27.26 15.42 4.50
N GLU A 90 26.32 16.04 3.79
CA GLU A 90 25.08 16.58 4.37
C GLU A 90 24.24 15.47 5.02
N ILE A 91 24.03 14.35 4.32
CA ILE A 91 23.31 13.18 4.86
C ILE A 91 24.00 12.66 6.14
N ARG A 92 25.33 12.52 6.12
CA ARG A 92 26.10 12.09 7.31
C ARG A 92 25.92 13.07 8.47
N ALA A 93 25.89 14.38 8.20
CA ALA A 93 25.63 15.39 9.22
C ALA A 93 24.21 15.26 9.79
N ALA A 94 23.20 15.03 8.95
CA ALA A 94 21.82 14.82 9.37
C ALA A 94 21.64 13.56 10.25
N VAL A 95 22.29 12.45 9.88
CA VAL A 95 22.32 11.22 10.70
C VAL A 95 22.92 11.49 12.08
N ARG A 96 24.10 12.15 12.13
CA ARG A 96 24.73 12.51 13.42
C ARG A 96 23.84 13.43 14.26
N TYR A 97 23.16 14.38 13.62
CA TYR A 97 22.24 15.29 14.31
C TYR A 97 21.06 14.54 14.93
N ALA A 98 20.40 13.66 14.16
CA ALA A 98 19.31 12.83 14.64
C ALA A 98 19.76 11.90 15.78
N GLN A 99 20.93 11.26 15.67
CA GLN A 99 21.50 10.43 16.72
C GLN A 99 21.74 11.20 18.03
N LYS A 100 22.35 12.40 17.94
CA LYS A 100 22.62 13.27 19.10
C LYS A 100 21.35 13.72 19.83
N SER A 101 20.21 13.77 19.13
CA SER A 101 18.93 14.13 19.76
C SER A 101 18.44 13.10 20.79
N GLY A 102 18.94 11.86 20.73
CA GLY A 102 18.49 10.75 21.60
C GLY A 102 17.04 10.30 21.35
N LYS A 103 16.35 10.88 20.36
CA LYS A 103 14.97 10.53 20.02
C LYS A 103 14.92 9.15 19.35
N LYS A 104 13.90 8.37 19.71
CA LYS A 104 13.54 7.16 18.95
C LYS A 104 13.03 7.55 17.56
N LEU A 105 13.16 6.66 16.57
CA LEU A 105 12.68 6.88 15.19
C LEU A 105 11.23 7.42 15.14
N ALA A 106 10.33 6.82 15.92
CA ALA A 106 8.91 7.22 16.02
C ALA A 106 8.68 8.68 16.46
N ALA A 107 9.67 9.31 17.10
CA ALA A 107 9.61 10.67 17.62
C ALA A 107 10.39 11.68 16.76
N LEU A 108 11.11 11.22 15.74
CA LEU A 108 11.79 12.10 14.79
C LEU A 108 10.75 12.76 13.89
N GLY A 109 10.89 14.07 13.71
CA GLY A 109 10.22 14.85 12.67
C GLY A 109 11.21 15.40 11.64
N PRO A 110 10.74 16.08 10.57
CA PRO A 110 11.63 16.60 9.53
C PRO A 110 12.73 17.54 10.03
N ARG A 111 12.46 18.30 11.10
CA ARG A 111 13.43 19.21 11.74
C ARG A 111 14.54 18.47 12.51
N ASP A 112 14.31 17.21 12.84
CA ASP A 112 15.30 16.35 13.50
C ASP A 112 16.26 15.67 12.51
N PHE A 113 16.05 15.88 11.20
CA PHE A 113 16.90 15.37 10.13
C PHE A 113 17.13 16.45 9.07
N PRO A 114 17.94 17.50 9.35
CA PRO A 114 18.06 18.65 8.47
C PRO A 114 18.80 18.32 7.17
N LEU A 115 18.19 18.66 6.03
CA LEU A 115 18.76 18.53 4.68
C LEU A 115 18.60 19.86 3.90
N PRO A 116 19.24 20.96 4.34
CA PRO A 116 19.06 22.29 3.76
C PRO A 116 19.27 22.38 2.24
N THR A 117 20.19 21.61 1.65
CA THR A 117 20.45 21.65 0.20
C THR A 117 19.78 20.48 -0.53
N LEU A 118 19.81 19.26 0.02
CA LEU A 118 19.19 18.09 -0.61
C LEU A 118 17.64 18.09 -0.58
N ALA A 119 17.00 18.85 0.32
CA ALA A 119 15.53 18.90 0.41
C ALA A 119 14.86 19.30 -0.92
N GLY A 120 15.49 20.19 -1.71
CA GLY A 120 14.98 20.59 -3.02
C GLY A 120 14.90 19.43 -4.01
N GLU A 121 15.96 18.61 -4.07
CA GLU A 121 16.00 17.42 -4.92
C GLU A 121 15.02 16.35 -4.46
N ILE A 122 14.87 16.16 -3.14
CA ILE A 122 13.89 15.23 -2.58
C ILE A 122 12.47 15.60 -3.03
N GLN A 123 12.14 16.90 -3.10
CA GLN A 123 10.86 17.33 -3.66
C GLN A 123 10.73 17.04 -5.16
N MET A 124 11.82 17.10 -5.93
CA MET A 124 11.81 16.68 -7.34
C MET A 124 11.61 15.17 -7.47
N TRP A 125 12.25 14.35 -6.64
CA TRP A 125 12.05 12.90 -6.62
C TRP A 125 10.61 12.54 -6.25
N LYS A 126 10.05 13.24 -5.25
CA LYS A 126 8.63 13.10 -4.89
C LYS A 126 7.73 13.37 -6.08
N ARG A 127 7.95 14.46 -6.83
CA ARG A 127 7.19 14.79 -8.05
C ARG A 127 7.34 13.73 -9.14
N GLU A 128 8.55 13.21 -9.35
CA GLU A 128 8.79 12.14 -10.32
C GLU A 128 7.98 10.88 -9.98
N ILE A 129 7.88 10.56 -8.69
CA ILE A 129 7.09 9.42 -8.21
C ILE A 129 5.58 9.69 -8.30
N THR A 130 5.11 10.93 -8.14
CA THR A 130 3.66 11.26 -8.12
C THR A 130 3.06 11.64 -9.47
N ASP A 131 3.86 12.23 -10.35
CA ASP A 131 3.45 12.88 -11.60
C ASP A 131 4.26 12.41 -12.81
N GLY A 132 5.47 11.89 -12.58
CA GLY A 132 6.37 11.37 -13.62
C GLY A 132 6.15 9.88 -13.89
N THR A 133 7.25 9.17 -14.11
CA THR A 133 7.27 7.72 -14.38
C THR A 133 6.74 6.88 -13.22
N GLY A 134 6.68 7.44 -12.01
CA GLY A 134 6.35 6.69 -10.81
C GLY A 134 7.53 5.93 -10.21
N LEU A 135 8.75 6.19 -10.69
CA LEU A 135 9.98 5.52 -10.28
C LEU A 135 11.10 6.54 -10.07
N LYS A 136 11.87 6.37 -9.00
CA LYS A 136 13.19 6.98 -8.85
C LYS A 136 14.15 6.01 -8.16
N VAL A 137 15.37 5.90 -8.67
CA VAL A 137 16.47 5.18 -8.02
C VAL A 137 17.55 6.16 -7.61
N ILE A 138 17.91 6.17 -6.33
CA ILE A 138 18.97 7.00 -5.75
C ILE A 138 20.14 6.07 -5.42
N ARG A 139 21.34 6.38 -5.91
CA ARG A 139 22.54 5.55 -5.71
C ARG A 139 23.56 6.22 -4.81
N ASN A 140 24.54 5.43 -4.38
CA ASN A 140 25.72 5.86 -3.62
C ASN A 140 25.43 6.32 -2.17
N VAL A 141 24.36 5.84 -1.55
CA VAL A 141 24.20 6.02 -0.09
C VAL A 141 25.31 5.22 0.61
N PRO A 142 26.06 5.82 1.56
CA PRO A 142 27.24 5.18 2.16
C PRO A 142 26.86 4.16 3.26
N VAL A 143 26.00 3.19 2.94
CA VAL A 143 25.50 2.21 3.92
C VAL A 143 26.60 1.30 4.50
N ASN A 144 27.68 1.08 3.75
CA ASN A 144 28.82 0.26 4.21
C ASN A 144 29.62 0.95 5.32
N ASP A 145 29.53 2.28 5.43
CA ASP A 145 30.19 3.06 6.49
C ASP A 145 29.33 3.14 7.77
N TRP A 146 28.15 2.54 7.75
CA TRP A 146 27.12 2.76 8.77
C TRP A 146 26.80 1.50 9.55
N SER A 147 26.49 1.70 10.83
CA SER A 147 25.74 0.69 11.57
C SER A 147 24.31 0.56 11.02
N LEU A 148 23.67 -0.58 11.28
CA LEU A 148 22.26 -0.76 10.92
C LEU A 148 21.38 0.38 11.45
N GLN A 149 21.61 0.81 12.69
CA GLN A 149 20.87 1.92 13.30
C GLN A 149 21.06 3.24 12.53
N GLN A 150 22.25 3.52 12.02
CA GLN A 150 22.51 4.72 11.21
C GLN A 150 21.78 4.65 9.87
N ALA A 151 21.77 3.49 9.21
CA ALA A 151 21.02 3.28 7.99
C ALA A 151 19.50 3.44 8.20
N GLU A 152 18.97 2.94 9.32
CA GLU A 152 17.56 3.12 9.70
C GLU A 152 17.21 4.59 9.96
N ILE A 153 18.06 5.31 10.70
CA ILE A 153 17.89 6.76 10.94
C ILE A 153 17.90 7.54 9.63
N PHE A 154 18.85 7.26 8.75
CA PHE A 154 18.92 7.88 7.44
C PHE A 154 17.64 7.62 6.64
N PHE A 155 17.24 6.36 6.51
CA PHE A 155 16.15 5.99 5.61
C PHE A 155 14.80 6.51 6.13
N TRP A 156 14.62 6.50 7.45
CA TRP A 156 13.47 7.14 8.09
C TRP A 156 13.48 8.66 7.91
N GLY A 157 14.63 9.29 8.12
CA GLY A 157 14.83 10.73 7.93
C GLY A 157 14.49 11.18 6.51
N LEU A 158 14.98 10.47 5.49
CA LEU A 158 14.62 10.68 4.09
C LEU A 158 13.10 10.55 3.87
N GLY A 159 12.48 9.54 4.49
CA GLY A 159 11.03 9.34 4.48
C GLY A 159 10.22 10.53 4.97
N LEU A 160 10.69 11.18 6.04
CA LEU A 160 10.06 12.38 6.62
C LEU A 160 10.11 13.60 5.69
N HIS A 161 11.06 13.65 4.74
CA HIS A 161 11.13 14.69 3.70
C HIS A 161 10.28 14.35 2.46
N LEU A 162 10.11 13.06 2.16
CA LEU A 162 9.30 12.59 1.03
C LEU A 162 7.79 12.67 1.32
N GLY A 163 7.36 12.37 2.54
CA GLY A 163 5.95 12.36 2.91
C GLY A 163 5.74 12.02 4.39
N VAL A 164 4.62 11.35 4.67
CA VAL A 164 4.32 10.85 6.02
C VAL A 164 4.57 9.35 6.05
N PRO A 165 5.61 8.88 6.77
CA PRO A 165 5.86 7.46 6.93
C PRO A 165 4.67 6.70 7.52
N GLY A 166 4.55 5.42 7.19
CA GLY A 166 3.55 4.51 7.72
C GLY A 166 4.18 3.35 8.46
N ALA A 167 3.55 2.90 9.55
CA ALA A 167 3.85 1.60 10.15
C ALA A 167 3.56 0.46 9.16
N GLN A 168 4.26 -0.66 9.31
CA GLN A 168 4.22 -1.79 8.37
C GLN A 168 3.50 -3.03 8.91
N ASP A 169 3.25 -3.07 10.21
CA ASP A 169 2.49 -4.11 10.89
C ASP A 169 1.75 -3.56 12.13
N LYS A 170 1.00 -4.46 12.78
CA LYS A 170 0.16 -4.14 13.94
C LYS A 170 1.00 -3.69 15.15
N ASP A 171 2.24 -4.15 15.22
CA ASP A 171 3.17 -3.85 16.31
C ASP A 171 3.84 -2.49 16.14
N GLY A 172 3.55 -1.81 15.01
CA GLY A 172 4.02 -0.46 14.75
C GLY A 172 5.44 -0.43 14.19
N ALA A 173 5.94 -1.52 13.61
CA ALA A 173 7.25 -1.52 12.97
C ALA A 173 7.31 -0.42 11.90
N LEU A 174 8.27 0.49 12.05
CA LEU A 174 8.39 1.70 11.23
C LEU A 174 9.10 1.40 9.90
N LEU A 175 10.16 0.59 9.98
CA LEU A 175 10.89 0.06 8.84
C LEU A 175 10.73 -1.46 8.80
N GLY A 176 10.58 -2.00 7.60
CA GLY A 176 10.39 -3.42 7.37
C GLY A 176 11.72 -4.03 6.95
N HIS A 177 12.18 -5.04 7.67
CA HIS A 177 13.38 -5.78 7.28
C HIS A 177 12.98 -6.84 6.24
N VAL A 178 13.37 -6.61 5.00
CA VAL A 178 13.19 -7.54 3.88
C VAL A 178 14.43 -8.43 3.81
N ILE A 179 14.38 -9.48 4.61
CA ILE A 179 15.43 -10.48 4.80
C ILE A 179 14.78 -11.86 4.95
N ASP A 180 15.44 -12.90 4.44
CA ASP A 180 14.98 -14.27 4.65
C ASP A 180 15.08 -14.63 6.15
N SER A 181 13.92 -14.86 6.76
CA SER A 181 13.79 -15.27 8.16
C SER A 181 13.28 -16.70 8.34
N THR A 182 13.09 -17.46 7.26
CA THR A 182 12.52 -18.82 7.33
C THR A 182 13.57 -19.91 7.55
N GLY A 183 14.82 -19.65 7.18
CA GLY A 183 15.83 -20.71 7.08
C GLY A 183 15.43 -21.77 6.05
N GLN A 184 16.02 -22.98 6.12
CA GLN A 184 15.73 -24.11 5.22
C GLN A 184 14.39 -24.84 5.53
N LYS A 185 13.52 -24.31 6.40
CA LYS A 185 12.29 -25.02 6.80
C LYS A 185 11.16 -24.86 5.79
N ALA A 186 10.39 -25.93 5.58
CA ALA A 186 9.22 -25.96 4.69
C ALA A 186 8.22 -24.84 5.01
N MET A 187 7.70 -24.20 3.96
CA MET A 187 6.92 -22.96 4.00
C MET A 187 5.49 -23.19 4.53
N PRO A 188 5.09 -22.60 5.67
CA PRO A 188 3.67 -22.40 5.98
C PRO A 188 3.02 -21.47 4.95
N GLN A 189 1.80 -21.77 4.51
CA GLN A 189 1.00 -20.94 3.57
C GLN A 189 0.76 -19.47 4.02
N HIS A 190 1.09 -19.15 5.27
CA HIS A 190 0.86 -17.85 5.90
C HIS A 190 2.09 -16.94 5.96
N ILE A 191 3.28 -17.42 5.57
CA ILE A 191 4.48 -16.56 5.59
C ILE A 191 4.40 -15.50 4.49
N ARG A 192 4.72 -14.26 4.84
CA ARG A 192 4.82 -13.16 3.87
C ARG A 192 6.06 -13.40 3.00
N LEU A 193 5.89 -13.48 1.68
CA LEU A 193 6.95 -13.89 0.74
C LEU A 193 8.21 -13.01 0.77
N TYR A 194 8.11 -11.74 1.18
CA TYR A 194 9.29 -10.89 1.35
C TYR A 194 10.26 -11.39 2.44
N LYS A 195 9.81 -12.29 3.32
CA LYS A 195 10.63 -12.96 4.35
C LYS A 195 11.21 -14.30 3.89
N THR A 196 11.13 -14.61 2.59
CA THR A 196 11.59 -15.87 2.00
C THR A 196 12.42 -15.60 0.73
N ARG A 197 13.09 -16.65 0.23
CA ARG A 197 13.89 -16.63 -1.01
C ARG A 197 13.09 -16.81 -2.30
N ALA A 198 11.81 -17.16 -2.20
CA ALA A 198 10.97 -17.45 -3.36
C ALA A 198 10.69 -16.20 -4.18
N ALA A 199 10.41 -16.37 -5.48
CA ALA A 199 9.95 -15.28 -6.32
C ALA A 199 8.66 -14.64 -5.76
N ILE A 200 8.54 -13.33 -5.90
CA ILE A 200 7.34 -12.57 -5.55
C ILE A 200 6.73 -12.08 -6.85
N ARG A 201 5.47 -12.46 -7.10
CA ARG A 201 4.72 -12.04 -8.29
C ARG A 201 4.40 -10.55 -8.27
N TYR A 202 3.99 -10.02 -9.43
CA TYR A 202 3.64 -8.60 -9.55
C TYR A 202 2.52 -8.21 -8.59
N HIS A 203 2.79 -7.18 -7.79
CA HIS A 203 1.88 -6.64 -6.79
C HIS A 203 2.19 -5.17 -6.53
N CYS A 204 1.35 -4.53 -5.71
CA CYS A 204 1.66 -3.24 -5.12
C CYS A 204 1.37 -3.25 -3.61
N ASP A 205 2.13 -2.47 -2.85
CA ASP A 205 1.91 -2.33 -1.41
C ASP A 205 0.73 -1.37 -1.12
N ALA A 206 0.15 -1.46 0.09
CA ALA A 206 -1.00 -0.64 0.51
C ALA A 206 -0.59 0.76 1.03
N ALA A 207 0.29 1.43 0.31
CA ALA A 207 0.83 2.76 0.61
C ALA A 207 1.03 3.56 -0.68
N ASP A 208 0.99 4.90 -0.67
CA ASP A 208 1.11 5.69 -1.91
C ASP A 208 2.46 5.46 -2.62
N ALA A 209 3.52 5.36 -1.83
CA ALA A 209 4.85 4.98 -2.30
C ALA A 209 5.49 3.96 -1.36
N VAL A 210 6.33 3.12 -1.95
CA VAL A 210 7.22 2.20 -1.23
C VAL A 210 8.66 2.51 -1.60
N GLY A 211 9.51 2.57 -0.57
CA GLY A 211 10.95 2.67 -0.70
C GLY A 211 11.63 1.37 -0.28
N LEU A 212 12.71 1.01 -0.97
CA LEU A 212 13.62 -0.07 -0.59
C LEU A 212 15.05 0.47 -0.59
N LEU A 213 15.72 0.46 0.57
CA LEU A 213 17.15 0.73 0.70
C LEU A 213 17.92 -0.58 0.80
N CYS A 214 18.89 -0.79 -0.07
CA CYS A 214 19.77 -1.95 -0.03
C CYS A 214 20.90 -1.78 0.97
N LEU A 215 20.93 -2.63 1.99
CA LEU A 215 22.07 -2.76 2.91
C LEU A 215 23.02 -3.85 2.42
N ASN A 216 22.45 -4.95 1.93
CA ASN A 216 23.21 -6.05 1.36
C ASN A 216 22.41 -6.77 0.27
N LYS A 217 23.09 -7.19 -0.79
CA LYS A 217 22.46 -7.90 -1.92
C LYS A 217 22.49 -9.42 -1.73
N ALA A 218 21.71 -10.12 -2.54
CA ALA A 218 21.81 -11.58 -2.64
C ALA A 218 23.12 -11.98 -3.34
N LEU A 219 23.55 -13.23 -3.14
CA LEU A 219 24.67 -13.80 -3.89
C LEU A 219 24.32 -13.96 -5.37
N GLN A 220 23.10 -14.46 -5.65
CA GLN A 220 22.57 -14.63 -7.01
C GLN A 220 21.07 -14.32 -7.03
N GLY A 221 20.58 -13.76 -8.14
CA GLY A 221 19.16 -13.44 -8.32
C GLY A 221 18.67 -12.29 -7.45
N GLY A 222 17.37 -12.25 -7.18
CA GLY A 222 16.74 -11.22 -6.35
C GLY A 222 16.53 -9.89 -7.05
N LYS A 223 16.51 -9.91 -8.39
CA LYS A 223 16.23 -8.78 -9.27
C LYS A 223 14.89 -8.15 -8.91
N SER A 224 14.86 -6.82 -8.91
CA SER A 224 13.63 -6.05 -8.82
C SER A 224 13.06 -5.89 -10.22
N LEU A 225 11.79 -6.25 -10.40
CA LEU A 225 11.08 -6.15 -11.67
C LEU A 225 9.97 -5.12 -11.53
N LEU A 226 9.98 -4.08 -12.35
CA LEU A 226 9.03 -2.97 -12.27
C LEU A 226 8.24 -2.86 -13.57
N VAL A 227 6.92 -2.79 -13.48
CA VAL A 227 6.03 -2.65 -14.64
C VAL A 227 5.09 -1.48 -14.41
N SER A 228 4.91 -0.64 -15.43
CA SER A 228 3.87 0.40 -15.40
C SER A 228 2.49 -0.24 -15.41
N SER A 229 1.71 0.01 -14.36
CA SER A 229 0.30 -0.40 -14.30
C SER A 229 -0.58 0.39 -15.25
N VAL A 230 -0.15 1.59 -15.66
CA VAL A 230 -0.80 2.43 -16.68
C VAL A 230 -0.63 1.80 -18.06
N THR A 231 0.57 1.31 -18.38
CA THR A 231 0.82 0.60 -19.64
C THR A 231 0.05 -0.70 -19.70
N VAL A 232 0.00 -1.48 -18.62
CA VAL A 232 -0.84 -2.69 -18.55
C VAL A 232 -2.31 -2.35 -18.76
N TYR A 233 -2.81 -1.27 -18.12
CA TYR A 233 -4.17 -0.80 -18.34
C TYR A 233 -4.46 -0.45 -19.81
N ASN A 234 -3.55 0.28 -20.47
CA ASN A 234 -3.68 0.64 -21.88
C ASN A 234 -3.70 -0.60 -22.79
N GLN A 235 -2.89 -1.63 -22.49
CA GLN A 235 -2.88 -2.90 -23.23
C GLN A 235 -4.20 -3.67 -23.05
N ILE A 236 -4.75 -3.74 -21.83
CA ILE A 236 -6.07 -4.35 -21.59
C ILE A 236 -7.15 -3.61 -22.37
N LEU A 237 -7.12 -2.28 -22.37
CA LEU A 237 -8.09 -1.46 -23.08
C LEU A 237 -8.04 -1.71 -24.59
N GLN A 238 -6.85 -1.94 -25.14
CA GLN A 238 -6.64 -2.23 -26.55
C GLN A 238 -7.12 -3.66 -26.92
N GLU A 239 -6.78 -4.66 -26.11
CA GLU A 239 -7.01 -6.08 -26.43
C GLU A 239 -8.41 -6.57 -26.03
N ARG A 240 -8.91 -6.11 -24.89
CA ARG A 240 -10.17 -6.52 -24.27
C ARG A 240 -10.90 -5.34 -23.63
N PRO A 241 -11.34 -4.36 -24.45
CA PRO A 241 -12.06 -3.18 -23.96
C PRO A 241 -13.33 -3.54 -23.16
N ASP A 242 -13.94 -4.70 -23.42
CA ASP A 242 -15.12 -5.20 -22.70
C ASP A 242 -14.83 -5.53 -21.22
N LEU A 243 -13.57 -5.74 -20.83
CA LEU A 243 -13.17 -6.04 -19.45
C LEU A 243 -12.83 -4.78 -18.64
N ILE A 244 -12.68 -3.61 -19.27
CA ILE A 244 -12.21 -2.40 -18.60
C ILE A 244 -13.14 -1.94 -17.49
N GLU A 245 -14.45 -2.10 -17.66
CA GLU A 245 -15.41 -1.71 -16.62
C GLU A 245 -15.22 -2.50 -15.33
N LEU A 246 -14.78 -3.77 -15.42
CA LEU A 246 -14.54 -4.62 -14.25
C LEU A 246 -13.42 -4.05 -13.38
N LEU A 247 -12.39 -3.41 -13.95
CA LEU A 247 -11.32 -2.78 -13.16
C LEU A 247 -11.83 -1.66 -12.24
N TYR A 248 -12.99 -1.07 -12.52
CA TYR A 248 -13.59 -0.03 -11.67
C TYR A 248 -14.64 -0.58 -10.69
N GLN A 249 -14.99 -1.87 -10.81
CA GLN A 249 -15.90 -2.54 -9.88
C GLN A 249 -15.15 -3.08 -8.67
N PRO A 250 -15.79 -3.22 -7.50
CA PRO A 250 -15.15 -3.80 -6.33
C PRO A 250 -14.77 -5.28 -6.53
N PHE A 251 -13.52 -5.62 -6.17
CA PHE A 251 -12.99 -6.97 -6.05
C PHE A 251 -12.89 -7.34 -4.58
N TYR A 252 -13.13 -8.61 -4.25
CA TYR A 252 -12.80 -9.15 -2.94
C TYR A 252 -11.28 -9.21 -2.82
N LEU A 253 -10.74 -8.68 -1.72
CA LEU A 253 -9.31 -8.71 -1.42
C LEU A 253 -9.10 -9.42 -0.10
N ASP A 254 -8.31 -10.48 -0.11
CA ASP A 254 -7.87 -11.20 1.09
C ASP A 254 -7.05 -10.27 2.01
N THR A 255 -7.46 -10.10 3.26
CA THR A 255 -6.68 -9.34 4.26
C THR A 255 -5.61 -10.19 4.93
N ARG A 256 -5.53 -11.49 4.59
CA ARG A 256 -4.62 -12.49 5.16
C ARG A 256 -4.71 -12.55 6.69
N SER A 257 -5.92 -12.38 7.23
CA SER A 257 -6.21 -12.32 8.67
C SER A 257 -5.40 -11.24 9.43
N SER A 258 -4.94 -10.21 8.72
CA SER A 258 -4.31 -9.03 9.31
C SER A 258 -5.33 -8.08 9.96
N THR A 259 -6.61 -8.43 9.95
CA THR A 259 -7.73 -7.65 10.49
C THR A 259 -8.77 -8.57 11.13
N ASP A 260 -9.76 -8.01 11.83
CA ASP A 260 -10.89 -8.77 12.42
C ASP A 260 -11.83 -9.42 11.38
N PHE A 261 -11.63 -9.12 10.10
CA PHE A 261 -12.35 -9.64 8.94
C PHE A 261 -11.35 -10.19 7.94
N ASN A 262 -11.76 -11.16 7.13
CA ASN A 262 -10.86 -11.86 6.20
C ASN A 262 -10.75 -11.20 4.82
N TYR A 263 -11.67 -10.30 4.50
CA TYR A 263 -11.66 -9.63 3.21
C TYR A 263 -12.21 -8.22 3.28
N ILE A 264 -11.85 -7.41 2.30
CA ILE A 264 -12.48 -6.13 1.98
C ILE A 264 -12.85 -6.09 0.50
N LYS A 265 -13.72 -5.16 0.11
CA LYS A 265 -14.05 -4.91 -1.30
C LYS A 265 -13.38 -3.62 -1.77
N VAL A 266 -12.53 -3.73 -2.78
CA VAL A 266 -11.77 -2.60 -3.34
C VAL A 266 -11.74 -2.67 -4.86
N PRO A 267 -12.00 -1.57 -5.58
CA PRO A 267 -11.85 -1.57 -7.02
C PRO A 267 -10.37 -1.50 -7.42
N PRO A 268 -9.90 -2.29 -8.39
CA PRO A 268 -8.52 -2.22 -8.86
C PRO A 268 -8.12 -0.82 -9.38
N CYS A 269 -9.00 -0.13 -10.09
CA CYS A 269 -8.74 1.17 -10.72
C CYS A 269 -9.70 2.26 -10.24
N ARG A 270 -9.15 3.46 -10.11
CA ARG A 270 -9.86 4.70 -9.83
C ARG A 270 -9.24 5.79 -10.71
N PHE A 271 -10.08 6.59 -11.36
CA PHE A 271 -9.64 7.66 -12.27
C PHE A 271 -10.29 8.98 -11.89
N ALA A 272 -9.46 10.00 -11.64
CA ALA A 272 -9.92 11.37 -11.43
C ALA A 272 -8.81 12.40 -11.66
N GLY A 273 -9.18 13.57 -12.18
CA GLY A 273 -8.25 14.68 -12.37
C GLY A 273 -7.12 14.34 -13.32
N GLY A 274 -7.44 13.58 -14.39
CA GLY A 274 -6.45 13.14 -15.39
C GLY A 274 -5.51 12.02 -14.92
N LYS A 275 -5.67 11.51 -13.69
CA LYS A 275 -4.79 10.47 -13.14
C LYS A 275 -5.51 9.16 -12.94
N LEU A 276 -4.94 8.10 -13.51
CA LEU A 276 -5.28 6.71 -13.18
C LEU A 276 -4.49 6.29 -11.94
N LYS A 277 -5.18 5.82 -10.91
CA LYS A 277 -4.59 5.22 -9.71
C LYS A 277 -4.99 3.76 -9.63
N THR A 278 -4.02 2.87 -9.77
CA THR A 278 -4.22 1.42 -9.71
C THR A 278 -3.96 0.86 -8.32
N PHE A 279 -4.49 -0.32 -8.05
CA PHE A 279 -4.19 -1.17 -6.90
C PHE A 279 -4.35 -2.61 -7.37
N TYR A 280 -3.25 -3.35 -7.44
CA TYR A 280 -3.24 -4.68 -8.02
C TYR A 280 -2.52 -5.69 -7.11
N GLN A 281 -3.24 -6.75 -6.76
CA GLN A 281 -2.81 -7.83 -5.85
C GLN A 281 -3.40 -9.16 -6.34
N SER A 282 -2.88 -9.70 -7.44
CA SER A 282 -3.40 -10.94 -8.09
C SER A 282 -3.58 -12.09 -7.08
N ASP A 283 -2.55 -12.34 -6.26
CA ASP A 283 -2.57 -13.39 -5.24
C ASP A 283 -3.73 -13.24 -4.26
N TYR A 284 -4.08 -12.01 -3.89
CA TYR A 284 -5.05 -11.74 -2.84
C TYR A 284 -6.46 -11.65 -3.41
N PHE A 285 -6.61 -11.21 -4.67
CA PHE A 285 -7.87 -11.32 -5.41
C PHE A 285 -8.25 -12.78 -5.65
N ARG A 286 -7.27 -13.68 -5.80
CA ARG A 286 -7.52 -15.11 -5.99
C ARG A 286 -7.71 -15.87 -4.68
N SER A 287 -6.85 -15.63 -3.68
CA SER A 287 -6.87 -16.42 -2.44
C SER A 287 -8.11 -16.18 -1.58
N VAL A 288 -8.74 -15.01 -1.71
CA VAL A 288 -9.95 -14.65 -0.95
C VAL A 288 -11.11 -15.61 -1.18
N HIS A 289 -11.19 -16.23 -2.35
CA HIS A 289 -12.27 -17.16 -2.72
C HIS A 289 -12.12 -18.55 -2.05
N GLN A 290 -11.05 -18.77 -1.28
CA GLN A 290 -10.88 -19.97 -0.44
C GLN A 290 -11.72 -19.92 0.84
N TYR A 291 -12.18 -18.73 1.25
CA TYR A 291 -13.09 -18.58 2.38
C TYR A 291 -14.50 -19.00 1.98
N SER A 292 -15.11 -19.89 2.78
CA SER A 292 -16.44 -20.44 2.50
C SER A 292 -17.56 -19.39 2.44
N ASN A 293 -17.35 -18.23 3.06
CA ASN A 293 -18.28 -17.11 3.12
C ASN A 293 -18.02 -16.04 2.02
N VAL A 294 -17.16 -16.33 1.05
CA VAL A 294 -16.90 -15.50 -0.14
C VAL A 294 -17.44 -16.25 -1.36
N PRO A 295 -18.24 -15.62 -2.24
CA PRO A 295 -18.74 -16.28 -3.44
C PRO A 295 -17.58 -16.71 -4.36
N PRO A 296 -17.75 -17.70 -5.24
CA PRO A 296 -16.77 -18.01 -6.27
C PRO A 296 -16.39 -16.77 -7.09
N ILE A 297 -15.17 -16.76 -7.65
CA ILE A 297 -14.75 -15.66 -8.51
C ILE A 297 -15.60 -15.62 -9.79
N ASP A 298 -16.06 -14.43 -10.16
CA ASP A 298 -16.70 -14.19 -11.45
C ASP A 298 -15.72 -14.58 -12.58
N PRO A 299 -16.11 -15.46 -13.53
CA PRO A 299 -15.24 -15.89 -14.62
C PRO A 299 -14.62 -14.74 -15.42
N ARG A 300 -15.34 -13.63 -15.64
CA ARG A 300 -14.81 -12.46 -16.36
C ARG A 300 -13.79 -11.70 -15.52
N LYS A 301 -13.95 -11.66 -14.20
CA LYS A 301 -12.93 -11.09 -13.28
C LYS A 301 -11.70 -11.96 -13.23
N GLN A 302 -11.86 -13.27 -13.21
CA GLN A 302 -10.76 -14.24 -13.29
C GLN A 302 -9.98 -14.05 -14.59
N GLU A 303 -10.67 -13.99 -15.74
CA GLU A 303 -10.08 -13.69 -17.04
C GLU A 303 -9.31 -12.37 -17.06
N LEU A 304 -9.86 -11.31 -16.47
CA LEU A 304 -9.18 -10.02 -16.36
C LEU A 304 -7.89 -10.10 -15.54
N ILE A 305 -7.88 -10.81 -14.40
CA ILE A 305 -6.66 -10.96 -13.59
C ILE A 305 -5.63 -11.81 -14.37
N ASP A 306 -6.06 -12.86 -15.07
CA ASP A 306 -5.18 -13.69 -15.90
C ASP A 306 -4.54 -12.88 -17.04
N LEU A 307 -5.33 -12.07 -17.75
CA LEU A 307 -4.84 -11.17 -18.81
C LEU A 307 -3.88 -10.11 -18.26
N TYR A 308 -4.20 -9.51 -17.11
CA TYR A 308 -3.34 -8.51 -16.48
C TYR A 308 -1.96 -9.12 -16.13
N ASP A 309 -1.96 -10.31 -15.50
CA ASP A 309 -0.74 -11.05 -15.17
C ASP A 309 0.05 -11.38 -16.46
N GLN A 310 -0.62 -11.87 -17.51
CA GLN A 310 -0.01 -12.19 -18.80
C GLN A 310 0.67 -10.98 -19.44
N ILE A 311 -0.02 -9.83 -19.50
CA ILE A 311 0.52 -8.60 -20.07
C ILE A 311 1.74 -8.15 -19.27
N ALA A 312 1.68 -8.13 -17.94
CA ALA A 312 2.80 -7.71 -17.11
C ALA A 312 4.06 -8.60 -17.27
N MET A 313 3.88 -9.87 -17.65
CA MET A 313 4.96 -10.83 -17.89
C MET A 313 5.51 -10.80 -19.33
N ARG A 314 4.97 -9.99 -20.24
CA ARG A 314 5.47 -9.95 -21.63
C ARG A 314 6.90 -9.41 -21.71
N PRO A 315 7.74 -9.92 -22.64
CA PRO A 315 9.05 -9.36 -22.91
C PRO A 315 9.00 -7.86 -23.17
N GLY A 316 9.92 -7.11 -22.57
CA GLY A 316 10.03 -5.65 -22.71
C GLY A 316 9.07 -4.83 -21.84
N MET A 317 8.12 -5.45 -21.14
CA MET A 317 7.23 -4.72 -20.21
C MET A 317 7.92 -4.33 -18.91
N ALA A 318 8.75 -5.23 -18.36
CA ALA A 318 9.45 -5.02 -17.11
C ALA A 318 10.74 -4.24 -17.29
N LEU A 319 10.94 -3.22 -16.44
CA LEU A 319 12.25 -2.67 -16.14
C LEU A 319 12.91 -3.61 -15.12
N GLU A 320 14.05 -4.18 -15.48
CA GLU A 320 14.83 -5.02 -14.57
C GLU A 320 15.94 -4.21 -13.92
N MET A 321 16.08 -4.33 -12.60
CA MET A 321 17.21 -3.75 -11.90
C MET A 321 17.74 -4.66 -10.80
N ASP A 322 19.06 -4.63 -10.67
CA ASP A 322 19.78 -5.18 -9.53
C ASP A 322 20.03 -4.07 -8.50
N PHE A 323 20.01 -4.44 -7.23
CA PHE A 323 20.40 -3.54 -6.15
C PHE A 323 21.89 -3.70 -5.86
N GLU A 324 22.61 -2.58 -5.81
CA GLU A 324 23.88 -2.50 -5.10
C GLU A 324 23.66 -1.96 -3.67
N PRO A 325 24.50 -2.33 -2.69
CA PRO A 325 24.48 -1.69 -1.37
C PRO A 325 24.55 -0.17 -1.51
N GLY A 326 23.58 0.53 -0.89
CA GLY A 326 23.43 1.98 -1.00
C GLY A 326 22.45 2.45 -2.07
N ASP A 327 21.90 1.56 -2.88
CA ASP A 327 20.81 1.90 -3.79
C ASP A 327 19.48 1.99 -3.03
N ILE A 328 18.72 3.05 -3.31
CA ILE A 328 17.33 3.24 -2.91
C ILE A 328 16.45 3.16 -4.14
N GLN A 329 15.48 2.24 -4.15
CA GLN A 329 14.38 2.25 -5.09
C GLN A 329 13.17 2.92 -4.43
N LEU A 330 12.60 3.95 -5.06
CA LEU A 330 11.34 4.56 -4.69
C LEU A 330 10.34 4.39 -5.83
N ILE A 331 9.16 3.83 -5.53
CA ILE A 331 8.10 3.65 -6.54
C ILE A 331 6.74 4.08 -6.02
N SER A 332 5.87 4.52 -6.92
CA SER A 332 4.45 4.73 -6.62
C SER A 332 3.66 3.45 -6.82
N ASN A 333 2.98 2.98 -5.78
CA ASN A 333 2.08 1.85 -5.89
C ASN A 333 0.81 2.17 -6.71
N HIS A 334 0.55 3.45 -7.03
CA HIS A 334 -0.59 3.85 -7.86
C HIS A 334 -0.33 3.68 -9.36
N SER A 335 0.93 3.63 -9.80
CA SER A 335 1.31 3.58 -11.23
C SER A 335 2.34 2.50 -11.56
N VAL A 336 2.95 1.86 -10.56
CA VAL A 336 3.96 0.81 -10.73
C VAL A 336 3.57 -0.40 -9.90
N ILE A 337 3.48 -1.55 -10.57
CA ILE A 337 3.48 -2.87 -9.91
C ILE A 337 4.91 -3.40 -9.92
N HIS A 338 5.25 -4.14 -8.88
CA HIS A 338 6.60 -4.66 -8.70
C HIS A 338 6.60 -6.13 -8.34
N ALA A 339 7.67 -6.80 -8.73
CA ALA A 339 7.95 -8.19 -8.46
C ALA A 339 9.42 -8.35 -8.07
N ARG A 340 9.76 -9.53 -7.59
CA ARG A 340 11.14 -9.91 -7.30
C ARG A 340 11.38 -11.33 -7.80
N THR A 341 12.48 -11.57 -8.50
CA THR A 341 12.88 -12.94 -8.80
C THR A 341 13.24 -13.70 -7.52
N ASP A 342 13.33 -15.02 -7.62
CA ASP A 342 13.97 -15.83 -6.59
C ASP A 342 15.46 -15.48 -6.46
N TYR A 343 16.05 -15.88 -5.34
CA TYR A 343 17.44 -15.57 -5.04
C TYR A 343 18.09 -16.59 -4.11
N LEU A 344 19.42 -16.58 -4.14
CA LEU A 344 20.28 -17.35 -3.24
C LEU A 344 21.13 -16.40 -2.40
N ASP A 345 21.22 -16.70 -1.10
CA ASP A 345 22.12 -16.01 -0.18
C ASP A 345 23.41 -16.82 0.00
N ALA A 346 24.50 -16.12 0.32
CA ALA A 346 25.67 -16.78 0.89
C ALA A 346 25.41 -17.12 2.38
N PRO A 347 26.06 -18.16 2.94
CA PRO A 347 25.93 -18.50 4.36
C PRO A 347 26.25 -17.32 5.29
N GLU A 348 27.32 -16.58 4.98
CA GLU A 348 27.85 -15.47 5.79
C GLU A 348 27.19 -14.11 5.47
N SER A 349 26.40 -14.04 4.39
CA SER A 349 25.92 -12.77 3.84
C SER A 349 24.57 -12.95 3.19
N LYS A 350 23.53 -12.46 3.87
CA LYS A 350 22.14 -12.52 3.41
C LYS A 350 21.69 -11.21 2.81
N ARG A 351 20.88 -11.27 1.76
CA ARG A 351 20.17 -10.12 1.21
C ARG A 351 19.37 -9.43 2.32
N HIS A 352 19.60 -8.15 2.51
CA HIS A 352 18.94 -7.33 3.52
C HIS A 352 18.59 -5.97 2.93
N LEU A 353 17.30 -5.72 2.74
CA LEU A 353 16.78 -4.40 2.43
C LEU A 353 15.97 -3.85 3.60
N LEU A 354 16.02 -2.53 3.78
CA LEU A 354 15.02 -1.81 4.57
C LEU A 354 13.90 -1.37 3.65
N ARG A 355 12.66 -1.64 4.04
CA ARG A 355 11.47 -1.15 3.36
C ARG A 355 10.87 0.01 4.13
N LEU A 356 10.34 0.99 3.41
CA LEU A 356 9.63 2.14 3.95
C LEU A 356 8.31 2.33 3.20
N TRP A 357 7.23 2.61 3.92
CA TRP A 357 5.94 2.98 3.34
C TRP A 357 5.65 4.45 3.59
N LEU A 358 5.14 5.13 2.56
CA LEU A 358 4.87 6.57 2.59
C LEU A 358 3.44 6.86 2.15
N SER A 359 2.76 7.71 2.90
CA SER A 359 1.63 8.50 2.39
C SER A 359 2.18 9.79 1.82
N LEU A 360 1.78 10.13 0.59
CA LEU A 360 2.26 11.34 -0.06
C LEU A 360 1.16 12.39 0.01
N GLU A 361 1.51 13.58 0.50
CA GLU A 361 0.61 14.73 0.43
C GLU A 361 0.79 15.41 -0.93
N TYR A 362 -0.32 15.58 -1.65
CA TYR A 362 -0.39 16.27 -2.93
C TYR A 362 -1.39 17.42 -2.88
N PRO A 363 -1.11 18.55 -3.55
CA PRO A 363 -2.10 19.59 -3.77
C PRO A 363 -3.32 18.98 -4.46
N ALA A 364 -4.49 19.09 -3.83
CA ALA A 364 -5.73 18.56 -4.37
C ALA A 364 -6.77 19.67 -4.42
N THR A 365 -7.45 19.79 -5.56
CA THR A 365 -8.59 20.69 -5.71
C THR A 365 -9.71 20.30 -4.73
N PRO A 366 -10.59 21.24 -4.33
CA PRO A 366 -11.73 20.92 -3.47
C PRO A 366 -12.57 19.74 -3.99
N ARG A 367 -12.74 19.65 -5.32
CA ARG A 367 -13.42 18.53 -5.97
C ARG A 367 -12.72 17.19 -5.73
N LEU A 368 -11.40 17.11 -5.92
CA LEU A 368 -10.66 15.87 -5.66
C LEU A 368 -10.70 15.48 -4.18
N LYS A 369 -10.60 16.46 -3.26
CA LYS A 369 -10.75 16.19 -1.81
C LYS A 369 -12.12 15.59 -1.49
N TRP A 370 -13.19 16.12 -2.09
CA TRP A 370 -14.54 15.59 -1.92
C TRP A 370 -14.70 14.19 -2.50
N LEU A 371 -14.15 13.91 -3.69
CA LEU A 371 -14.18 12.57 -4.29
C LEU A 371 -13.42 11.54 -3.43
N SER A 372 -12.25 11.91 -2.91
CA SER A 372 -11.50 11.06 -1.97
C SER A 372 -12.28 10.82 -0.69
N PHE A 373 -12.95 11.84 -0.15
CA PHE A 373 -13.82 11.70 1.03
C PHE A 373 -14.98 10.72 0.77
N ARG A 374 -15.65 10.82 -0.38
CA ARG A 374 -16.70 9.85 -0.78
C ARG A 374 -16.16 8.43 -0.91
N SER A 375 -14.98 8.27 -1.52
CA SER A 375 -14.34 6.94 -1.62
C SER A 375 -14.02 6.38 -0.23
N LYS A 376 -13.55 7.23 0.69
CA LYS A 376 -13.27 6.84 2.08
C LYS A 376 -14.54 6.37 2.79
N LEU A 377 -15.65 7.09 2.64
CA LEU A 377 -16.93 6.69 3.24
C LEU A 377 -17.42 5.34 2.71
N SER A 378 -17.36 5.14 1.39
CA SER A 378 -17.71 3.85 0.76
C SER A 378 -16.82 2.71 1.23
N LEU A 379 -15.51 2.95 1.38
CA LEU A 379 -14.58 1.95 1.92
C LEU A 379 -14.90 1.58 3.37
N LEU A 380 -15.18 2.56 4.22
CA LEU A 380 -15.56 2.33 5.62
C LEU A 380 -16.87 1.53 5.73
N GLN A 381 -17.86 1.84 4.89
CA GLN A 381 -19.10 1.07 4.79
C GLN A 381 -18.82 -0.38 4.39
N ASN A 382 -17.97 -0.62 3.38
CA ASN A 382 -17.58 -1.96 2.95
C ASN A 382 -16.85 -2.74 4.05
N MET A 383 -15.95 -2.09 4.79
CA MET A 383 -15.24 -2.70 5.92
C MET A 383 -16.19 -3.06 7.06
N LEU A 384 -17.15 -2.18 7.38
CA LEU A 384 -18.16 -2.46 8.40
C LEU A 384 -19.07 -3.63 7.98
N ALA A 385 -19.53 -3.65 6.73
CA ALA A 385 -20.32 -4.74 6.19
C ALA A 385 -19.55 -6.07 6.21
N ALA A 386 -18.26 -6.07 5.82
CA ALA A 386 -17.41 -7.25 5.89
C ALA A 386 -17.21 -7.73 7.34
N LYS A 387 -17.01 -6.81 8.29
CA LYS A 387 -16.89 -7.14 9.72
C LYS A 387 -18.18 -7.77 10.27
N ILE A 388 -19.35 -7.24 9.91
CA ILE A 388 -20.65 -7.80 10.29
C ILE A 388 -20.83 -9.18 9.66
N HIS A 389 -20.58 -9.32 8.35
CA HIS A 389 -20.71 -10.59 7.64
C HIS A 389 -19.78 -11.67 8.20
N CYS A 390 -18.51 -11.36 8.47
CA CYS A 390 -17.59 -12.34 9.07
C CYS A 390 -17.99 -12.73 10.50
N ARG A 391 -18.65 -11.85 11.26
CA ARG A 391 -19.19 -12.19 12.59
C ARG A 391 -20.42 -13.10 12.51
N LEU A 392 -21.31 -12.84 11.55
CA LEU A 392 -22.53 -13.66 11.34
C LEU A 392 -22.22 -15.00 10.68
N HIS A 393 -21.22 -15.03 9.80
CA HIS A 393 -20.77 -16.20 9.06
C HIS A 393 -19.27 -16.37 9.27
N PRO A 394 -18.84 -16.86 10.46
CA PRO A 394 -17.44 -17.13 10.71
C PRO A 394 -16.92 -18.11 9.66
N PRO A 395 -15.73 -17.84 9.07
CA PRO A 395 -15.16 -18.76 8.09
C PRO A 395 -14.91 -20.12 8.77
N THR A 396 -15.39 -21.20 8.16
CA THR A 396 -14.68 -22.47 8.32
C THR A 396 -13.32 -22.31 7.64
N ASN A 397 -12.24 -22.86 8.23
CA ASN A 397 -10.86 -22.72 7.75
C ASN A 397 -10.76 -22.78 6.21
N LYS A 398 -9.78 -22.06 5.64
CA LYS A 398 -9.45 -22.10 4.20
C LYS A 398 -9.62 -23.53 3.70
N ARG A 399 -10.52 -23.77 2.73
CA ARG A 399 -10.71 -25.11 2.15
C ARG A 399 -9.31 -25.68 1.87
N ALA A 400 -8.94 -26.74 2.59
CA ALA A 400 -7.69 -27.45 2.36
C ALA A 400 -7.84 -28.24 1.05
N LEU A 401 -7.81 -27.53 -0.08
CA LEU A 401 -7.63 -28.13 -1.39
C LEU A 401 -6.14 -28.42 -1.55
N ASN A 402 -5.73 -29.53 -0.94
CA ASN A 402 -4.52 -30.25 -1.29
C ASN A 402 -4.62 -30.73 -2.75
N SER A 403 -3.47 -30.77 -3.43
CA SER A 403 -3.24 -31.30 -4.79
C SER A 403 -3.80 -30.46 -5.95
N GLN A 404 -2.91 -29.73 -6.64
CA GLN A 404 -2.91 -29.56 -8.12
C GLN A 404 -1.82 -28.61 -8.65
N ARG A 405 -1.10 -27.84 -7.81
CA ARG A 405 -0.01 -26.96 -8.28
C ARG A 405 1.40 -27.58 -8.28
N ALA A 406 1.53 -28.88 -8.08
CA ALA A 406 2.82 -29.59 -8.17
C ALA A 406 3.18 -30.05 -9.60
N ASN A 407 2.32 -29.86 -10.61
CA ASN A 407 2.51 -30.40 -11.97
C ASN A 407 2.55 -29.34 -13.08
N GLN A 408 3.04 -28.13 -12.81
CA GLN A 408 3.44 -27.19 -13.86
C GLN A 408 4.75 -26.51 -13.45
N THR A 409 5.81 -27.30 -13.58
CA THR A 409 7.21 -26.85 -13.72
C THR A 409 7.42 -26.10 -15.02
#